data_AF-A0A5S4YRB0-F1
#
_entry.id   AF-A0A5S4YRB0-F1
#
_cell.length_a   1.000
_cell.length_b   1.000
_cell.length_c   1.000
_cell.angle_alpha   90.00
_cell.angle_beta   90.00
_cell.angle_gamma   90.00
#
_symmetry.space_group_name_H-M   'P 1'
#
loop_
_entity.id
_entity.type
_entity.pdbx_description
1 polymer ?
#
loop_
_entity_poly.entity_id
_entity_poly.type
_entity_poly.pdbx_seq_one_letter_code
_entity_poly.pdbx_strand_id
1 'polypeptide(L)'
;MADICNLGPLQMPVLSPTWTDERIELLKQHFEAGLSCREIAADIGVSRNAVIGKLSRLNLTRGRSTDERKLDRSSARAPKAVPRLQYEMLATLYGETGAPAVTGPIDDANRCSLLELAENRCRWPISTPGAEDFCFCGNTAPDGQSYCAGHSRLAYRPNSRARIMRG
;
A
#
# COMPACT_ATOMS: atom_id res chain seq x y z
N MET A 1 -24.43 50.51 21.25
CA MET A 1 -24.83 49.09 21.17
C MET A 1 -24.74 48.67 19.72
N ALA A 2 -23.79 47.80 19.36
CA ALA A 2 -23.67 47.29 18.00
C ALA A 2 -24.34 45.91 17.91
N ASP A 3 -25.36 45.83 17.06
CA ASP A 3 -26.01 44.60 16.60
C ASP A 3 -25.03 43.72 15.83
N ILE A 4 -24.64 42.59 16.42
CA ILE A 4 -23.89 41.52 15.75
C ILE A 4 -24.53 40.18 16.12
N CYS A 5 -25.79 39.98 15.71
CA CYS A 5 -26.48 38.70 15.82
C CYS A 5 -27.16 38.36 14.49
N ASN A 6 -26.39 38.25 13.41
CA ASN A 6 -26.87 37.54 12.22
C ASN A 6 -25.69 36.95 11.44
N LEU A 7 -25.15 35.85 11.95
CA LEU A 7 -24.29 34.95 11.18
C LEU A 7 -25.15 33.75 10.80
N GLY A 8 -25.63 33.77 9.55
CA GLY A 8 -26.33 32.64 8.94
C GLY A 8 -25.44 31.38 8.90
N PRO A 9 -26.03 30.18 8.79
CA PRO A 9 -25.29 28.93 8.86
C PRO A 9 -24.30 28.83 7.70
N LEU A 10 -23.01 28.67 8.04
CA LEU A 10 -21.95 28.39 7.10
C LEU A 10 -22.26 27.07 6.38
N GLN A 11 -22.62 27.18 5.10
CA GLN A 11 -22.91 26.06 4.23
C GLN A 11 -21.62 25.26 4.00
N MET A 12 -21.47 24.15 4.71
CA MET A 12 -20.36 23.21 4.53
C MET A 12 -20.45 22.60 3.11
N PRO A 13 -19.35 22.55 2.34
CA PRO A 13 -19.37 21.95 1.01
C PRO A 13 -19.67 20.46 1.16
N VAL A 14 -20.85 20.05 0.71
CA VAL A 14 -21.22 18.64 0.61
C VAL A 14 -20.23 17.96 -0.32
N LEU A 15 -19.44 17.02 0.22
CA LEU A 15 -18.61 16.12 -0.58
C LEU A 15 -19.56 15.26 -1.41
N SER A 16 -19.84 15.68 -2.64
CA SER A 16 -20.68 14.90 -3.54
C SER A 16 -19.99 13.55 -3.83
N PRO A 17 -20.68 12.42 -3.60
CA PRO A 17 -20.09 11.11 -3.81
C PRO A 17 -19.73 10.94 -5.29
N THR A 18 -18.47 10.61 -5.58
CA THR A 18 -17.97 10.45 -6.95
C THR A 18 -18.72 9.35 -7.73
N TRP A 19 -19.27 8.36 -7.01
CA TRP A 19 -20.10 7.29 -7.56
C TRP A 19 -21.54 7.47 -7.11
N THR A 20 -22.28 8.30 -7.84
CA THR A 20 -23.74 8.36 -7.75
C THR A 20 -24.36 7.14 -8.43
N ASP A 21 -25.61 6.82 -8.11
CA ASP A 21 -26.32 5.70 -8.72
C ASP A 21 -26.42 5.84 -10.25
N GLU A 22 -26.62 7.07 -10.74
CA GLU A 22 -26.60 7.42 -12.17
C GLU A 22 -25.26 7.04 -12.84
N ARG A 23 -24.12 7.34 -12.20
CA ARG A 23 -22.79 7.00 -12.72
C ARG A 23 -22.52 5.50 -12.68
N ILE A 24 -23.09 4.79 -11.72
CA ILE A 24 -23.00 3.32 -11.63
C ILE A 24 -23.82 2.67 -12.74
N GLU A 25 -24.98 3.24 -13.07
CA GLU A 25 -25.83 2.75 -14.14
C GLU A 25 -25.15 2.94 -15.51
N LEU A 26 -24.61 4.13 -15.78
CA LEU A 26 -23.79 4.38 -16.98
C LEU A 26 -22.58 3.44 -17.06
N LEU A 27 -21.89 3.20 -15.94
CA LEU A 27 -20.77 2.25 -15.87
C LEU A 27 -21.19 0.84 -16.34
N LYS A 28 -22.35 0.35 -15.90
CA LYS A 28 -22.89 -0.97 -16.30
C LYS A 28 -23.28 -0.98 -17.77
N GLN A 29 -24.00 0.03 -18.24
CA GLN A 29 -24.42 0.14 -19.64
C GLN A 29 -23.22 0.16 -20.58
N HIS A 30 -22.21 1.00 -20.33
CA HIS A 30 -21.00 1.03 -21.16
C HIS A 30 -20.16 -0.25 -21.04
N PHE A 31 -20.20 -0.92 -19.89
CA PHE A 31 -19.53 -2.21 -19.70
C PHE A 31 -20.17 -3.32 -20.56
N GLU A 32 -21.49 -3.38 -20.62
CA GLU A 32 -22.26 -4.29 -21.47
C GLU A 32 -22.11 -3.95 -22.96
N ALA A 33 -22.10 -2.66 -23.31
CA ALA A 33 -21.83 -2.18 -24.67
C ALA A 33 -20.39 -2.45 -25.16
N GLY A 34 -19.52 -3.02 -24.32
CA GLY A 34 -18.20 -3.47 -24.75
C GLY A 34 -17.10 -2.41 -24.69
N LEU A 35 -17.37 -1.19 -24.22
CA LEU A 35 -16.38 -0.10 -24.16
C LEU A 35 -15.19 -0.48 -23.26
N SER A 36 -14.04 0.13 -23.52
CA SER A 36 -12.84 -0.01 -22.70
C SER A 36 -12.91 0.86 -21.44
N CYS A 37 -12.21 0.46 -20.38
CA CYS A 37 -12.19 1.24 -19.13
C CYS A 37 -11.68 2.68 -19.30
N ARG A 38 -10.96 3.00 -20.37
CA ARG A 38 -10.49 4.36 -20.65
C ARG A 38 -11.60 5.22 -21.27
N GLU A 39 -12.40 4.66 -22.17
CA GLU A 39 -13.55 5.33 -22.77
C GLU A 39 -14.63 5.55 -21.72
N ILE A 40 -14.96 4.53 -20.94
CA ILE A 40 -15.91 4.63 -19.82
C ILE A 40 -15.50 5.72 -18.82
N ALA A 41 -14.19 5.85 -18.57
CA ALA A 41 -13.65 6.88 -17.69
C ALA A 41 -13.82 8.30 -18.27
N ALA A 42 -13.65 8.47 -19.58
CA ALA A 42 -13.86 9.73 -20.27
C ALA A 42 -15.34 10.15 -20.23
N ASP A 43 -16.25 9.20 -20.47
CA ASP A 43 -17.70 9.46 -20.50
C ASP A 43 -18.26 9.80 -19.10
N ILE A 44 -17.81 9.09 -18.06
CA ILE A 44 -18.27 9.32 -16.67
C ILE A 44 -17.54 10.51 -16.01
N GLY A 45 -16.39 10.93 -16.55
CA GLY A 45 -15.55 11.99 -15.98
C GLY A 45 -14.76 11.56 -14.75
N VAL A 46 -14.28 10.32 -14.71
CA VAL A 46 -13.49 9.76 -13.60
C VAL A 46 -12.17 9.18 -14.12
N SER A 47 -11.23 8.83 -13.22
CA SER A 47 -9.98 8.19 -13.67
C SER A 47 -10.20 6.75 -14.11
N ARG A 48 -9.38 6.26 -15.05
CA ARG A 48 -9.37 4.85 -15.47
C ARG A 48 -9.25 3.88 -14.30
N ASN A 49 -8.43 4.22 -13.30
CA ASN A 49 -8.24 3.37 -12.12
C ASN A 49 -9.47 3.36 -11.21
N ALA A 50 -10.22 4.47 -11.15
CA ALA A 50 -11.50 4.51 -10.44
C ALA A 50 -12.51 3.56 -11.09
N VAL A 51 -12.61 3.55 -12.43
CA VAL A 51 -13.47 2.61 -13.18
C VAL A 51 -13.08 1.16 -12.91
N ILE A 52 -11.79 0.82 -13.04
CA ILE A 52 -11.29 -0.55 -12.76
C ILE A 52 -11.62 -0.97 -11.33
N GLY A 53 -11.35 -0.08 -10.36
CA GLY A 53 -11.65 -0.34 -8.96
C GLY A 53 -13.13 -0.53 -8.69
N LYS A 54 -14.00 0.27 -9.33
CA LYS A 54 -15.45 0.14 -9.18
C LYS A 54 -15.98 -1.14 -9.84
N LEU A 55 -15.54 -1.48 -11.05
CA LEU A 55 -15.89 -2.73 -11.73
C LEU A 55 -15.50 -3.96 -10.89
N SER A 56 -14.30 -3.95 -10.30
CA SER A 56 -13.84 -5.03 -9.40
C SER A 56 -14.73 -5.16 -8.16
N ARG A 57 -15.19 -4.05 -7.57
CA ARG A 57 -16.09 -4.06 -6.40
C ARG A 57 -17.52 -4.51 -6.75
N LEU A 58 -17.94 -4.27 -7.99
CA LEU A 58 -19.22 -4.73 -8.53
C LEU A 58 -19.13 -6.14 -9.13
N ASN A 59 -17.97 -6.79 -9.07
CA ASN A 59 -17.69 -8.10 -9.69
C ASN A 59 -17.98 -8.16 -11.21
N LEU A 60 -17.91 -7.01 -11.89
CA LEU A 60 -18.09 -6.90 -13.34
C LEU A 60 -16.73 -7.11 -14.02
N THR A 61 -16.39 -8.38 -14.26
CA THR A 61 -15.14 -8.75 -14.95
C THR A 61 -15.43 -9.24 -16.36
N ARG A 62 -14.85 -8.58 -17.37
CA ARG A 62 -14.86 -9.12 -18.73
C ARG A 62 -13.84 -10.26 -18.75
N GLY A 63 -14.33 -11.49 -18.94
CA GLY A 63 -13.51 -12.68 -19.07
C GLY A 63 -12.67 -12.62 -20.34
N ARG A 64 -11.60 -11.82 -20.37
CA ARG A 64 -10.53 -12.06 -21.35
C ARG A 64 -9.91 -13.40 -20.99
N SER A 65 -9.84 -14.30 -21.97
CA SER A 65 -9.08 -15.52 -21.85
C SER A 65 -7.69 -15.18 -21.29
N THR A 66 -7.19 -16.01 -20.38
CA THR A 66 -5.84 -15.88 -19.82
C THR A 66 -4.77 -15.92 -20.91
N ASP A 67 -5.11 -16.48 -22.07
CA ASP A 67 -4.26 -16.64 -23.25
C ASP A 67 -3.94 -15.30 -23.95
N GLU A 68 -4.95 -14.45 -24.19
CA GLU A 68 -4.76 -13.14 -24.83
C GLU A 68 -3.95 -12.16 -23.97
N ARG A 69 -4.04 -12.28 -22.64
CA ARG A 69 -3.23 -11.50 -21.70
C ARG A 69 -1.77 -11.90 -21.68
N LYS A 70 -1.43 -13.11 -22.14
CA LYS A 70 -0.05 -13.60 -22.18
C LYS A 70 0.69 -13.05 -23.40
N LEU A 71 0.02 -12.96 -24.55
CA LEU A 71 0.60 -12.52 -25.83
C LEU A 71 0.97 -11.03 -25.84
N ASP A 72 0.12 -10.15 -25.32
CA ASP A 72 0.38 -8.69 -25.25
C ASP A 72 1.51 -8.34 -24.27
N ARG A 73 1.63 -9.11 -23.19
CA ARG A 73 2.63 -8.87 -22.12
C ARG A 73 4.04 -9.30 -22.48
N SER A 74 4.19 -10.17 -23.48
CA SER A 74 5.49 -10.61 -24.03
C SER A 74 6.13 -9.60 -24.99
N SER A 75 5.36 -8.67 -25.56
CA SER A 75 5.87 -7.78 -26.62
C SER A 75 6.29 -6.38 -26.13
N ALA A 76 5.80 -5.92 -24.98
CA ALA A 76 6.02 -4.52 -24.59
C ALA A 76 6.36 -4.34 -23.10
N ARG A 77 7.63 -4.55 -22.75
CA ARG A 77 8.35 -3.77 -21.70
C ARG A 77 9.82 -4.20 -21.66
N ALA A 78 10.64 -3.53 -22.48
CA ALA A 78 12.05 -3.41 -22.13
C ALA A 78 12.14 -2.67 -20.77
N PRO A 79 12.92 -3.18 -19.79
CA PRO A 79 13.15 -2.43 -18.57
C PRO A 79 13.82 -1.11 -18.95
N LYS A 80 13.24 0.03 -18.53
CA LYS A 80 13.97 1.30 -18.57
C LYS A 80 15.17 1.11 -17.65
N ALA A 81 16.35 0.93 -18.22
CA ALA A 81 17.59 0.90 -17.46
C ALA A 81 17.73 2.27 -16.79
N VAL A 82 17.47 2.32 -15.49
CA VAL A 82 17.84 3.49 -14.69
C VAL A 82 19.37 3.59 -14.79
N PRO A 83 19.95 4.74 -15.12
CA PRO A 83 21.40 4.87 -15.23
C PRO A 83 22.04 4.36 -13.94
N ARG A 84 22.95 3.39 -14.04
CA ARG A 84 23.61 2.72 -12.91
C ARG A 84 24.17 3.73 -11.89
N LEU A 85 24.64 4.88 -12.39
CA LEU A 85 25.12 6.03 -11.64
C LEU A 85 24.09 6.62 -10.67
N GLN A 86 22.82 6.70 -11.06
CA GLN A 86 21.77 7.24 -10.19
C GLN A 86 21.50 6.31 -9.00
N TYR A 87 21.58 5.00 -9.21
CA TYR A 87 21.49 4.01 -8.13
C TYR A 87 22.71 4.09 -7.19
N GLU A 88 23.89 4.23 -7.76
CA GLU A 88 25.16 4.37 -7.03
C GLU A 88 25.18 5.64 -6.18
N MET A 89 24.79 6.78 -6.73
CA MET A 89 24.63 8.05 -6.00
C MET A 89 23.60 7.94 -4.88
N LEU A 90 22.45 7.30 -5.12
CA LEU A 90 21.42 7.11 -4.09
C LEU A 90 21.91 6.18 -2.97
N ALA A 91 22.67 5.14 -3.33
CA ALA A 91 23.28 4.25 -2.35
C ALA A 91 24.36 4.94 -1.52
N THR A 92 25.13 5.87 -2.07
CA THR A 92 26.09 6.68 -1.30
C THR A 92 25.36 7.64 -0.36
N LEU A 93 24.32 8.33 -0.83
CA LEU A 93 23.59 9.32 -0.01
C LEU A 93 22.78 8.67 1.12
N TYR A 94 22.26 7.47 0.92
CA TYR A 94 21.37 6.79 1.88
C TYR A 94 21.98 5.54 2.54
N GLY A 95 23.12 5.04 2.06
CA GLY A 95 23.77 3.82 2.56
C GLY A 95 24.62 4.00 3.82
N GLU A 96 24.79 5.24 4.27
CA GLU A 96 25.64 5.61 5.41
C GLU A 96 24.88 5.83 6.73
N THR A 97 23.65 5.33 6.86
CA THR A 97 23.16 5.01 8.21
C THR A 97 23.71 3.64 8.58
N GLY A 98 24.96 3.64 9.05
CA GLY A 98 25.71 2.49 9.55
C GLY A 98 25.09 1.88 10.82
N ALA A 99 23.84 1.45 10.75
CA ALA A 99 23.33 0.49 11.72
C ALA A 99 23.98 -0.84 11.37
N PRO A 100 24.71 -1.49 12.31
CA PRO A 100 25.25 -2.81 12.05
C PRO A 100 24.09 -3.70 11.60
N ALA A 101 24.26 -4.31 10.42
CA ALA A 101 23.37 -5.37 9.99
C ALA A 101 23.56 -6.51 11.00
N VAL A 102 22.80 -6.49 12.10
CA VAL A 102 22.83 -7.53 13.12
C VAL A 102 22.24 -8.79 12.48
N THR A 103 23.02 -9.52 11.69
CA THR A 103 22.59 -10.73 10.98
C THR A 103 22.45 -11.93 11.93
N GLY A 104 22.61 -11.72 13.23
CA GLY A 104 22.45 -12.75 14.25
C GLY A 104 20.98 -13.14 14.48
N PRO A 105 20.76 -14.27 15.18
CA PRO A 105 19.44 -14.66 15.70
C PRO A 105 18.81 -13.53 16.51
N ILE A 106 17.49 -13.35 16.39
CA ILE A 106 16.77 -12.39 17.22
C ILE A 106 16.59 -13.04 18.59
N ASP A 107 17.09 -12.37 19.63
CA ASP A 107 16.92 -12.84 21.01
C ASP A 107 15.45 -12.72 21.44
N ASP A 108 14.94 -13.81 22.01
CA ASP A 108 13.58 -14.01 22.51
C ASP A 108 13.46 -13.78 24.03
N ALA A 109 14.55 -13.46 24.72
CA ALA A 109 14.57 -13.33 26.18
C ALA A 109 13.67 -12.20 26.73
N ASN A 110 13.40 -11.16 25.94
CA ASN A 110 12.66 -9.97 26.38
C ASN A 110 11.16 -9.99 26.06
N ARG A 111 10.59 -11.18 25.84
CA ARG A 111 9.17 -11.34 25.54
C ARG A 111 8.29 -10.67 26.59
N CYS A 112 7.29 -9.91 26.14
CA CYS A 112 6.38 -9.19 27.03
C CYS A 112 4.94 -9.27 26.54
N SER A 113 3.99 -9.17 27.46
CA SER A 113 2.57 -9.06 27.14
C SER A 113 2.23 -7.69 26.53
N LEU A 114 1.01 -7.54 26.03
CA LEU A 114 0.50 -6.25 25.54
C LEU A 114 0.55 -5.16 26.62
N LEU A 115 0.31 -5.53 27.89
CA LEU A 115 0.24 -4.58 29.01
C LEU A 115 1.62 -4.04 29.39
N GLU A 116 2.69 -4.79 29.12
CA GLU A 116 4.07 -4.45 29.47
C GLU A 116 4.83 -3.78 28.30
N LEU A 117 4.17 -3.58 27.16
CA LEU A 117 4.76 -3.07 25.94
C LEU A 117 4.88 -1.54 25.99
N ALA A 118 6.06 -1.05 26.40
CA ALA A 118 6.40 0.38 26.41
C ALA A 118 6.68 0.93 24.99
N GLU A 119 6.75 2.27 24.87
CA GLU A 119 6.82 2.97 23.59
C GLU A 119 8.09 2.64 22.78
N ASN A 120 9.21 2.42 23.47
CA ASN A 120 10.53 2.11 22.93
C ASN A 120 10.82 0.59 22.85
N ARG A 121 9.78 -0.25 22.84
CA ARG A 121 9.92 -1.72 22.76
C ARG A 121 9.39 -2.26 21.43
N CYS A 122 10.02 -3.33 20.98
CA CYS A 122 9.73 -4.00 19.72
C CYS A 122 8.35 -4.67 19.77
N ARG A 123 7.45 -4.20 18.90
CA ARG A 123 6.04 -4.61 18.84
C ARG A 123 5.77 -5.80 17.91
N TRP A 124 6.77 -6.65 17.71
CA TRP A 124 6.64 -7.82 16.84
C TRP A 124 5.91 -8.96 17.58
N PRO A 125 4.77 -9.47 17.06
CA PRO A 125 4.04 -10.56 17.69
C PRO A 125 4.77 -11.90 17.48
N ILE A 126 4.98 -12.66 18.56
CA ILE A 126 5.66 -13.96 18.55
C ILE A 126 4.66 -15.13 18.66
N SER A 127 3.39 -14.85 18.98
CA SER A 127 2.38 -15.87 19.24
C SER A 127 2.09 -16.78 18.04
N THR A 128 2.09 -18.09 18.27
CA THR A 128 1.50 -19.08 17.36
C THR A 128 -0.03 -19.03 17.42
N PRO A 129 -0.75 -19.29 16.30
CA PRO A 129 -2.20 -19.34 16.33
C PRO A 129 -2.68 -20.43 17.30
N GLY A 130 -3.43 -20.03 18.33
CA GLY A 130 -3.99 -20.94 19.35
C GLY A 130 -3.27 -20.95 20.71
N ALA A 131 -2.19 -20.18 20.88
CA ALA A 131 -1.58 -19.98 22.20
C ALA A 131 -2.40 -18.99 23.03
N GLU A 132 -2.58 -19.32 24.31
CA GLU A 132 -3.31 -18.51 25.31
C GLU A 132 -2.51 -17.25 25.70
N ASP A 133 -1.18 -17.32 25.58
CA ASP A 133 -0.26 -16.23 25.89
C ASP A 133 0.19 -15.48 24.63
N PHE A 134 -0.47 -14.35 24.38
CA PHE A 134 -0.08 -13.43 23.31
C PHE A 134 1.11 -12.57 23.75
N CYS A 135 2.28 -12.85 23.17
CA CYS A 135 3.54 -12.17 23.49
C CYS A 135 4.11 -11.37 22.33
N PHE A 136 4.76 -10.26 22.67
CA PHE A 136 5.58 -9.44 21.79
C PHE A 136 7.06 -9.66 22.08
N CYS A 137 7.91 -9.35 21.10
CA CYS A 137 9.36 -9.45 21.23
C CYS A 137 9.96 -8.61 22.37
N GLY A 138 9.48 -7.39 22.61
CA GLY A 138 9.87 -6.59 23.76
C GLY A 138 11.34 -6.11 23.82
N ASN A 139 12.19 -6.48 22.85
CA ASN A 139 13.53 -5.91 22.68
C ASN A 139 13.49 -4.39 22.44
N THR A 140 14.55 -3.66 22.82
CA THR A 140 14.61 -2.21 22.59
C THR A 140 14.50 -1.86 21.11
N ALA A 141 13.57 -0.98 20.78
CA ALA A 141 13.43 -0.38 19.47
C ALA A 141 14.20 0.95 19.45
N PRO A 142 14.92 1.27 18.36
CA PRO A 142 15.51 2.59 18.17
C PRO A 142 14.44 3.68 18.19
N ASP A 143 14.81 4.91 18.53
CA ASP A 143 13.87 6.03 18.59
C ASP A 143 13.13 6.21 17.25
N GLY A 144 11.80 6.35 17.36
CA GLY A 144 10.91 6.48 16.20
C GLY A 144 10.62 5.18 15.44
N GLN A 145 11.19 4.03 15.85
CA GLN A 145 10.96 2.74 15.20
C GLN A 145 10.01 1.85 16.02
N SER A 146 9.12 1.13 15.33
CA SER A 146 8.17 0.21 15.96
C SER A 146 8.78 -1.15 16.34
N TYR A 147 9.95 -1.47 15.79
CA TYR A 147 10.58 -2.79 15.90
C TYR A 147 12.09 -2.66 16.20
N CYS A 148 12.66 -3.66 16.89
CA CYS A 148 14.11 -3.75 17.06
C CYS A 148 14.81 -3.94 15.70
N ALA A 149 16.13 -3.79 15.67
CA ALA A 149 16.92 -3.98 14.44
C ALA A 149 16.66 -5.35 13.77
N GLY A 150 16.42 -6.40 14.56
CA GLY A 150 16.06 -7.73 14.09
C GLY A 150 14.75 -7.76 13.32
N HIS A 151 13.66 -7.37 13.99
CA HIS A 151 12.31 -7.41 13.45
C HIS A 151 12.03 -6.34 12.40
N SER A 152 12.74 -5.20 12.45
CA SER A 152 12.70 -4.19 11.40
C SER A 152 13.10 -4.76 10.03
N ARG A 153 14.08 -5.68 9.97
CA ARG A 153 14.46 -6.35 8.71
C ARG A 153 13.39 -7.31 8.19
N LEU A 154 12.60 -7.90 9.08
CA LEU A 154 11.52 -8.80 8.72
C LEU A 154 10.30 -8.01 8.23
N ALA A 155 9.99 -6.89 8.88
CA ALA A 155 8.87 -6.01 8.52
C ALA A 155 9.14 -5.25 7.21
N TYR A 156 10.30 -4.62 7.11
CA TYR A 156 10.65 -3.71 6.02
C TYR A 156 11.55 -4.37 4.98
N ARG A 157 11.16 -5.57 4.53
CA ARG A 157 11.86 -6.20 3.41
C ARG A 157 11.84 -5.24 2.22
N PRO A 158 12.99 -4.88 1.64
CA PRO A 158 12.99 -4.08 0.43
C PRO A 158 12.20 -4.87 -0.61
N ASN A 159 11.15 -4.25 -1.15
CA ASN A 159 10.19 -4.86 -2.07
C ASN A 159 10.88 -5.89 -2.97
N SER A 160 10.53 -7.16 -2.82
CA SER A 160 11.13 -8.30 -3.54
C SER A 160 10.88 -8.29 -5.06
N ARG A 161 10.34 -7.19 -5.62
CA ARG A 161 10.30 -6.94 -7.07
C ARG A 161 11.69 -6.69 -7.69
N ALA A 162 12.76 -6.64 -6.90
CA ALA A 162 14.12 -6.40 -7.37
C ALA A 162 15.03 -7.65 -7.44
N ARG A 163 14.51 -8.88 -7.30
CA ARG A 163 15.34 -10.11 -7.41
C ARG A 163 14.79 -11.12 -8.42
N ILE A 164 14.97 -10.81 -9.70
CA ILE A 164 15.29 -11.84 -10.71
C ILE A 164 16.54 -11.34 -11.44
N MET A 165 17.69 -11.48 -10.78
CA MET A 165 19.00 -11.60 -11.42
C MET A 165 19.71 -12.77 -10.75
N ARG A 166 19.45 -13.96 -11.28
CA ARG A 166 20.32 -15.14 -11.37
C ARG A 166 19.74 -15.88 -12.58
N GLY A 167 20.47 -16.27 -13.60
CA GLY A 167 21.88 -16.31 -13.95
C GLY A 167 21.88 -17.05 -15.29
#